data_AF-A0A1S8SL53-F1
#
_entry.id   AF-A0A1S8SL53-F1
#
_cell.length_a   1.000
_cell.length_b   1.000
_cell.length_c   1.000
_cell.angle_alpha   90.00
_cell.angle_beta   90.00
_cell.angle_gamma   90.00
#
_symmetry.space_group_name_H-M   'P 1'
#
loop_
_entity.id
_entity.type
_entity.pdbx_description
1 polymer ?
#
loop_
_entity_poly.entity_id
_entity_poly.type
_entity_poly.pdbx_seq_one_letter_code
_entity_poly.pdbx_strand_id
1 'polypeptide(L)' 'MERSNEIFENFSKKLYGFLVMKGIRYDRKYKHNQTGKWCWVYTMTDELSAALKEWQSNNPSVDKKNQL' A
#
# COMPACT_ATOMS: atom_id res chain seq x y z
N MET A 1 -24.81 9.23 2.99
CA MET A 1 -23.66 9.43 2.09
C MET A 1 -22.69 8.30 2.39
N GLU A 2 -22.74 7.23 1.61
CA GLU A 2 -21.81 6.10 1.80
C GLU A 2 -20.41 6.61 1.43
N ARG A 3 -19.55 6.82 2.43
CA ARG A 3 -18.12 6.94 2.18
C ARG A 3 -17.69 5.56 1.74
N SER A 4 -17.56 5.36 0.43
CA SER A 4 -16.82 4.24 -0.14
C SER A 4 -15.50 4.19 0.62
N ASN A 5 -15.30 3.19 1.46
CA ASN A 5 -14.04 3.01 2.16
C ASN A 5 -13.00 2.71 1.09
N GLU A 6 -12.31 3.75 0.60
CA GLU A 6 -11.30 3.60 -0.44
C GLU A 6 -10.27 2.58 0.03
N ILE A 7 -9.95 1.63 -0.83
CA ILE A 7 -9.07 0.52 -0.51
C ILE A 7 -7.73 0.73 -1.21
N PHE A 8 -6.64 0.53 -0.47
CA PHE A 8 -5.29 0.49 -1.00
C PHE A 8 -4.77 -0.94 -1.04
N GLU A 9 -4.34 -1.38 -2.21
CA GLU A 9 -3.75 -2.70 -2.44
C GLU A 9 -2.24 -2.59 -2.57
N ASN A 10 -1.52 -3.25 -1.66
CA ASN A 10 -0.07 -3.25 -1.63
C ASN A 10 0.47 -4.64 -2.01
N PHE A 11 1.26 -4.69 -3.09
CA PHE A 11 2.00 -5.89 -3.51
C PHE A 11 3.50 -5.82 -3.18
N SER A 12 3.98 -4.72 -2.60
CA SER A 12 5.38 -4.48 -2.27
C SER A 12 5.68 -4.91 -0.84
N LYS A 13 6.52 -5.95 -0.69
CA LYS A 13 7.07 -6.38 0.62
C LYS A 13 7.81 -5.26 1.35
N LYS A 14 8.50 -4.38 0.61
CA LYS A 14 9.25 -3.24 1.19
C LYS A 14 8.29 -2.22 1.81
N LEU A 15 7.27 -1.83 1.05
CA LEU A 15 6.25 -0.91 1.54
C LEU A 15 5.48 -1.54 2.72
N TYR A 16 5.16 -2.83 2.64
CA TYR A 16 4.56 -3.56 3.77
C TYR A 16 5.41 -3.44 5.04
N GLY A 17 6.71 -3.72 4.96
CA GLY A 17 7.63 -3.59 6.09
C GLY A 17 7.65 -2.18 6.68
N PHE A 18 7.65 -1.15 5.83
CA PHE A 18 7.58 0.24 6.26
C PHE A 18 6.27 0.57 6.99
N LEU A 19 5.13 0.16 6.43
CA LEU A 19 3.82 0.40 7.06
C LEU A 19 3.72 -0.31 8.42
N VAL A 20 4.27 -1.52 8.55
CA VAL A 20 4.35 -2.23 9.83
C VAL A 20 5.23 -1.48 10.84
N MET A 21 6.37 -0.93 10.43
CA MET A 21 7.22 -0.10 11.31
C MET A 21 6.51 1.18 11.77
N LYS A 22 5.57 1.71 10.97
CA LYS A 22 4.72 2.84 11.33
C LYS A 22 3.50 2.44 12.19
N GLY A 23 3.33 1.15 12.48
CA GLY A 23 2.19 0.64 13.26
C GLY A 23 0.89 0.47 12.45
N ILE A 24 0.94 0.68 11.13
CA ILE A 24 -0.22 0.59 10.24
C ILE A 24 -0.48 -0.88 9.89
N ARG A 25 -1.69 -1.37 10.18
CA ARG A 25 -2.10 -2.76 9.95
C ARG A 25 -2.99 -2.86 8.72
N TYR A 26 -2.84 -3.96 8.00
CA TYR A 26 -3.73 -4.31 6.89
C TYR A 26 -5.02 -4.94 7.43
N ASP A 27 -6.11 -4.77 6.68
CA ASP A 27 -7.40 -5.36 7.00
C ASP A 27 -7.49 -6.81 6.53
N ARG A 28 -6.98 -7.08 5.32
CA ARG A 28 -6.96 -8.42 4.72
C ARG A 28 -5.68 -8.68 3.94
N LYS A 29 -5.31 -9.96 3.83
CA LYS A 29 -4.23 -10.44 2.94
C LYS A 29 -4.74 -11.56 2.06
N TYR A 30 -4.32 -11.59 0.80
CA TYR A 30 -4.62 -12.69 -0.12
C TYR A 30 -3.45 -12.94 -1.07
N LYS A 31 -3.42 -14.13 -1.65
CA LYS A 31 -2.46 -14.49 -2.70
C LYS A 31 -3.15 -14.26 -4.05
N HIS A 32 -2.61 -13.38 -4.88
CA HIS A 32 -3.17 -13.06 -6.18
C HIS A 32 -3.02 -14.25 -7.14
N ASN A 33 -4.14 -14.73 -7.69
CA ASN A 33 -4.16 -15.99 -8.45
C ASN A 33 -3.31 -15.94 -9.73
N GLN A 34 -3.26 -14.79 -10.42
CA GLN A 34 -2.52 -14.67 -11.68
C GLN A 34 -1.00 -14.52 -11.48
N THR A 35 -0.59 -13.77 -10.45
CA THR A 35 0.82 -13.41 -10.25
C THR A 35 1.49 -14.24 -9.15
N GLY A 36 0.72 -14.98 -8.36
CA GLY A 36 1.18 -15.71 -7.17
C GLY A 36 1.69 -14.81 -6.03
N LYS A 37 1.59 -13.48 -6.18
CA LYS A 37 2.11 -12.50 -5.23
C LYS A 37 1.14 -12.29 -4.07
N TRP A 38 1.68 -12.03 -2.89
CA TRP A 38 0.87 -11.59 -1.74
C TRP A 38 0.44 -10.14 -1.93
N CYS A 39 -0.83 -9.87 -1.64
CA CYS A 39 -1.43 -8.55 -1.56
C CYS A 39 -1.87 -8.28 -0.13
N TRP A 40 -1.46 -7.14 0.43
CA TRP A 40 -1.96 -6.62 1.69
C TRP A 40 -2.89 -5.45 1.40
N VAL A 41 -4.09 -5.51 1.95
CA VAL A 41 -5.16 -4.58 1.64
C VAL A 41 -5.46 -3.74 2.86
N TYR A 42 -5.55 -2.43 2.66
CA TYR A 42 -5.76 -1.45 3.71
C TYR A 42 -6.96 -0.57 3.36
N THR A 43 -7.73 -0.21 4.38
CA THR A 43 -8.66 0.90 4.30
C THR A 43 -7.86 2.20 4.30
N MET A 44 -8.18 3.09 3.38
CA MET A 44 -7.57 4.41 3.30
C MET A 44 -7.92 5.23 4.53
N THR A 45 -6.88 5.66 5.22
CA THR A 45 -6.93 6.57 6.37
C THR A 45 -5.99 7.74 6.13
N ASP A 46 -6.14 8.83 6.89
CA ASP A 46 -5.23 9.96 6.83
C ASP A 46 -3.79 9.55 7.20
N GLU A 47 -3.66 8.65 8.19
CA GLU A 47 -2.39 8.08 8.63
C GLU A 47 -1.70 7.27 7.53
N LEU A 48 -2.47 6.40 6.85
CA LEU A 48 -1.94 5.64 5.70
C LEU A 48 -1.55 6.58 4.57
N SER A 49 -2.38 7.58 4.26
CA SER A 49 -2.11 8.57 3.22
C SER A 49 -0.81 9.35 3.49
N ALA A 50 -0.59 9.76 4.74
CA ALA A 50 0.65 10.43 5.15
C ALA A 50 1.86 9.51 5.02
N ALA A 51 1.76 8.25 5.46
CA ALA A 51 2.83 7.28 5.37
C ALA A 51 3.19 6.96 3.91
N LEU A 52 2.21 6.84 3.02
CA LEU A 52 2.46 6.60 1.58
C LEU A 52 3.20 7.79 0.93
N LYS A 53 2.83 9.02 1.28
CA LYS A 53 3.54 10.24 0.82
C LYS A 53 4.98 10.25 1.31
N GLU A 54 5.21 9.98 2.59
CA GLU A 54 6.56 9.88 3.18
C GLU A 54 7.40 8.81 2.46
N TRP A 55 6.81 7.65 2.21
CA TRP A 55 7.47 6.57 1.49
C TRP A 55 7.87 6.99 0.07
N GLN A 56 6.98 7.66 -0.66
CA GLN A 56 7.24 8.14 -2.02
C GLN A 56 8.35 9.19 -2.04
N SER A 57 8.33 10.16 -1.11
CA SER A 57 9.39 11.17 -1.00
C SER A 57 10.77 10.57 -0.75
N ASN A 58 10.84 9.47 0.03
CA ASN A 58 12.09 8.77 0.32
C ASN A 58 12.48 7.73 -0.74
N ASN A 59 11.60 7.40 -1.69
CA ASN A 59 11.83 6.42 -2.75
C ASN A 59 11.41 6.95 -4.13
N PRO A 60 12.08 7.99 -4.67
CA PRO A 60 11.68 8.63 -5.93
C PRO A 60 11.83 7.75 -7.18
N SER A 61 12.46 6.57 -7.06
CA SER A 61 12.65 5.63 -8.17
C SER A 61 11.41 4.78 -8.52
N VAL A 62 10.35 4.84 -7.71
CA VAL A 62 9.10 4.09 -7.98
C VAL A 62 8.29 4.74 -9.12
N ASP A 63 8.44 6.05 -9.38
CA ASP A 63 7.71 6.77 -10.43
C ASP A 63 8.25 6.57 -11.85
N LYS A 64 9.49 6.07 -12.04
CA LYS A 64 10.09 5.97 -13.38
C LYS A 64 9.77 4.69 -14.16
N LYS A 65 8.95 3.77 -13.64
CA LYS A 65 8.70 2.46 -14.29
C LYS A 65 7.25 2.13 -14.65
N ASN A 66 6.28 2.96 -14.30
CA ASN A 66 4.86 2.73 -14.63
C ASN A 66 4.25 3.81 -15.56
N GLN A 67 5.07 4.53 -16.33
CA GLN A 67 4.62 5.24 -17.53
C GLN A 67 5.03 4.45 -18.78
N LEU A 68 4.31 3.36 -19.07
CA LEU A 68 4.20 2.73 -20.39
C LEU A 68 2.82 2.09 -20.49
#